data_AF-A0A0R3TWL1-F1
#
_entry.id   AF-A0A0R3TWL1-F1
#
_cell.length_a   1.000
_cell.length_b   1.000
_cell.length_c   1.000
_cell.angle_alpha   90.00
_cell.angle_beta   90.00
_cell.angle_gamma   90.00
#
_symmetry.space_group_name_H-M   'P 1'
#
loop_
_entity.id
_entity.type
_entity.pdbx_description
1 polymer ?
#
loop_
_entity_poly.entity_id
_entity_poly.type
_entity_poly.pdbx_seq_one_letter_code
_entity_poly.pdbx_strand_id
1 'polypeptide(L)'
;MDTNASIAQNAESRTQDSGSIQQNDRKQNKNVVIEKASKTSEELRFSPSALSDLLNAFLLDATVSESQIDKALVLLRLSPTTLVDFDESSIVAVLLNAIGKSDEHTASKYLLLLSSLLSFTVSPRSLRFIIDYIVSPGRTWRPYSYELVHQLKLASSFPNNILLLYLLSQSFPIKMDGHFNHGFILILHCASSVKLSHDIFSGLPDIYFYWLFSFQTDKGLGYTGHFLGTLFIVTSIRAKEKGLQHCVPTEFQPCRWYMLTLVFVYNRWTKSELRFYVDGKIISSVDMAWPISTSDSFDRCVIGGSFDQREDNLFSGRIASITGFTEALLPQQISGLYSLGPNYNGQLKFESGVRGILNETERKALIESKLSASIMFSYYPSACDHNLCLDQSPKPNSVFTHAPHALMQGKVKAVRTTSLQSALQSLGGIQLLYLLLEQLDYNFEDVIESGATMEPFPVS
;
A
#
# COMPACT_ATOMS: atom_id res chain seq x y z
N MET A 1 -64.59 21.88 48.46
CA MET A 1 -63.36 21.91 49.26
C MET A 1 -62.20 22.05 48.28
N ASP A 2 -61.71 23.22 47.85
CA ASP A 2 -62.00 24.66 48.06
C ASP A 2 -61.36 25.34 46.82
N THR A 3 -62.06 26.14 46.00
CA THR A 3 -62.15 27.64 46.02
C THR A 3 -60.80 28.33 46.29
N ASN A 4 -60.31 29.38 45.62
CA ASN A 4 -60.72 30.43 44.68
C ASN A 4 -59.38 31.03 44.13
N ALA A 5 -59.24 31.81 43.05
CA ALA A 5 -59.76 33.16 42.75
C ALA A 5 -59.10 33.57 41.39
N SER A 6 -59.76 34.09 40.34
CA SER A 6 -60.38 35.42 40.19
C SER A 6 -59.36 36.57 40.35
N ILE A 7 -59.21 37.63 39.56
CA ILE A 7 -60.06 38.31 38.56
C ILE A 7 -59.21 39.48 38.00
N ALA A 8 -59.36 39.76 36.69
CA ALA A 8 -59.41 41.06 35.98
C ALA A 8 -58.22 42.08 36.06
N GLN A 9 -58.04 43.04 35.15
CA GLN A 9 -59.04 43.92 34.51
C GLN A 9 -58.47 44.66 33.26
N ASN A 10 -59.39 45.01 32.36
CA ASN A 10 -59.26 45.89 31.18
C ASN A 10 -58.85 47.34 31.52
N ALA A 11 -58.21 48.05 30.58
CA ALA A 11 -58.62 49.39 30.11
C ALA A 11 -57.75 49.95 28.96
N GLU A 12 -58.40 50.18 27.81
CA GLU A 12 -58.39 51.36 26.92
C GLU A 12 -57.11 52.08 26.41
N SER A 13 -56.96 51.98 25.08
CA SER A 13 -56.84 53.07 24.07
C SER A 13 -55.56 53.92 23.93
N ARG A 14 -54.97 53.94 22.71
CA ARG A 14 -54.86 55.10 21.79
C ARG A 14 -53.79 54.92 20.69
N THR A 15 -54.25 55.01 19.43
CA THR A 15 -53.72 55.67 18.22
C THR A 15 -52.21 55.79 17.92
N GLN A 16 -51.87 55.36 16.68
CA GLN A 16 -50.98 55.95 15.64
C GLN A 16 -49.59 56.49 16.08
N ASP A 17 -48.47 56.16 15.44
CA ASP A 17 -48.16 56.53 14.06
C ASP A 17 -46.76 56.01 13.64
N SER A 18 -46.52 56.01 12.32
CA SER A 18 -45.22 56.14 11.64
C SER A 18 -44.22 54.96 11.56
N GLY A 19 -43.70 54.75 10.34
CA GLY A 19 -42.29 54.37 10.15
C GLY A 19 -41.98 53.02 9.52
N SER A 20 -42.40 52.79 8.28
CA SER A 20 -41.69 51.90 7.35
C SER A 20 -40.27 52.42 7.12
N ILE A 21 -39.25 51.57 7.33
CA ILE A 21 -37.92 51.50 6.65
C ILE A 21 -37.06 50.51 7.47
N GLN A 22 -36.29 49.66 6.78
CA GLN A 22 -35.38 48.60 7.27
C GLN A 22 -35.93 47.16 7.24
N GLN A 23 -36.16 46.62 6.03
CA GLN A 23 -36.09 45.17 5.83
C GLN A 23 -35.47 44.72 4.50
N ASN A 24 -34.78 45.62 3.77
CA ASN A 24 -34.12 45.27 2.50
C ASN A 24 -32.58 45.21 2.52
N ASP A 25 -31.90 45.67 3.59
CA ASP A 25 -30.42 45.67 3.63
C ASP A 25 -29.78 44.38 4.18
N ARG A 26 -30.58 43.41 4.64
CA ARG A 26 -30.05 42.12 5.14
C ARG A 26 -29.92 41.02 4.08
N LYS A 27 -30.46 41.21 2.88
CA LYS A 27 -30.36 40.24 1.77
C LYS A 27 -29.27 40.58 0.74
N GLN A 28 -28.89 41.85 0.57
CA GLN A 28 -27.77 42.22 -0.31
C GLN A 28 -26.40 42.05 0.36
N ASN A 29 -26.29 42.20 1.69
CA ASN A 29 -25.02 41.98 2.40
C ASN A 29 -24.66 40.50 2.63
N LYS A 30 -25.56 39.54 2.38
CA LYS A 30 -25.20 38.12 2.36
C LYS A 30 -24.58 37.71 1.03
N ASN A 31 -25.03 38.27 -0.09
CA ASN A 31 -24.50 37.93 -1.40
C ASN A 31 -23.13 38.57 -1.68
N VAL A 32 -22.85 39.76 -1.13
CA VAL A 32 -21.51 40.39 -1.26
C VAL A 32 -20.45 39.71 -0.37
N VAL A 33 -20.85 39.06 0.73
CA VAL A 33 -19.94 38.26 1.58
C VAL A 33 -19.70 36.87 0.97
N ILE A 34 -20.66 36.34 0.21
CA ILE A 34 -20.53 35.04 -0.49
C ILE A 34 -19.69 35.18 -1.78
N GLU A 35 -19.73 36.31 -2.49
CA GLU A 35 -18.89 36.57 -3.68
C GLU A 35 -17.48 37.12 -3.37
N LYS A 36 -17.20 37.58 -2.14
CA LYS A 36 -15.83 37.93 -1.70
C LYS A 36 -15.12 36.82 -0.94
N ALA A 37 -15.83 35.77 -0.52
CA ALA A 37 -15.23 34.54 0.00
C ALA A 37 -14.87 33.54 -1.12
N SER A 38 -15.19 33.84 -2.38
CA SER A 38 -14.87 33.01 -3.56
C SER A 38 -13.57 33.40 -4.27
N LYS A 39 -12.64 34.08 -3.57
CA LYS A 39 -11.36 34.53 -4.12
C LYS A 39 -10.18 34.46 -3.15
N THR A 40 -10.09 33.42 -2.31
CA THR A 40 -8.83 33.03 -1.64
C THR A 40 -8.99 31.68 -0.94
N SER A 41 -9.06 30.60 -1.71
CA SER A 41 -8.78 29.24 -1.26
C SER A 41 -8.87 28.30 -2.45
N GLU A 42 -7.75 28.09 -3.14
CA GLU A 42 -7.57 26.90 -3.99
C GLU A 42 -7.55 25.67 -3.06
N GLU A 43 -8.74 25.23 -2.63
CA GLU A 43 -8.90 24.00 -1.86
C GLU A 43 -8.51 22.80 -2.72
N LEU A 44 -7.53 22.05 -2.19
CA LEU A 44 -6.87 20.92 -2.83
C LEU A 44 -7.85 19.80 -3.18
N ARG A 45 -8.23 19.72 -4.46
CA ARG A 45 -8.86 18.53 -5.05
C ARG A 45 -7.76 17.59 -5.52
N PHE A 46 -7.55 16.48 -4.81
CA PHE A 46 -6.59 15.45 -5.21
C PHE A 46 -7.31 14.34 -6.00
N SER A 47 -7.06 14.29 -7.31
CA SER A 47 -7.48 13.16 -8.14
C SER A 47 -6.52 11.97 -7.98
N PRO A 48 -6.97 10.71 -8.20
CA PRO A 48 -6.09 9.54 -8.23
C PRO A 48 -5.01 9.62 -9.32
N SER A 49 -5.24 10.42 -10.35
CA SER A 49 -4.29 10.73 -11.41
C SER A 49 -3.35 11.89 -11.06
N ALA A 50 -3.58 12.63 -9.97
CA ALA A 50 -2.88 13.90 -9.72
C ALA A 50 -1.37 13.73 -9.67
N LEU A 51 -0.85 12.69 -9.00
CA LEU A 51 0.58 12.43 -8.98
C LEU A 51 1.10 12.02 -10.37
N SER A 52 0.31 11.25 -11.11
CA SER A 52 0.66 10.87 -12.48
C SER A 52 0.71 12.07 -13.42
N ASP A 53 -0.28 12.96 -13.33
CA ASP A 53 -0.38 14.17 -14.12
C ASP A 53 0.76 15.15 -13.77
N LEU A 54 1.13 15.22 -12.47
CA LEU A 54 2.26 16.02 -12.01
C LEU A 54 3.60 15.48 -12.49
N LEU A 55 3.82 14.16 -12.42
CA LEU A 55 5.04 13.53 -12.92
C LEU A 55 5.14 13.66 -14.45
N ASN A 56 4.02 13.51 -15.17
CA ASN A 56 3.98 13.74 -16.62
C ASN A 56 4.27 15.20 -16.98
N ALA A 57 3.69 16.17 -16.24
CA ALA A 57 4.01 17.59 -16.43
C ALA A 57 5.49 17.87 -16.15
N PHE A 58 6.06 17.24 -15.11
CA PHE A 58 7.48 17.36 -14.78
C PHE A 58 8.38 16.81 -15.89
N LEU A 59 8.02 15.66 -16.48
CA LEU A 59 8.72 15.07 -17.62
C LEU A 59 8.65 15.93 -18.89
N LEU A 60 7.57 16.71 -19.07
CA LEU A 60 7.34 17.53 -20.26
C LEU A 60 8.02 18.90 -20.19
N ASP A 61 7.95 19.61 -19.06
CA ASP A 61 8.37 21.01 -18.99
C ASP A 61 9.65 21.29 -18.18
N ALA A 62 10.19 20.33 -17.42
CA ALA A 62 11.39 20.45 -16.56
C ALA A 62 11.41 21.61 -15.53
N THR A 63 10.52 22.60 -15.65
CA THR A 63 10.30 23.72 -14.73
C THR A 63 8.95 23.54 -14.07
N VAL A 64 8.96 23.03 -12.84
CA VAL A 64 7.74 22.83 -12.06
C VAL A 64 7.76 23.77 -10.87
N SER A 65 6.63 24.43 -10.61
CA SER A 65 6.52 25.37 -9.50
C SER A 65 6.65 24.66 -8.16
N GLU A 66 7.22 25.34 -7.17
CA GLU A 66 7.49 24.76 -5.84
C GLU A 66 6.26 24.10 -5.19
N SER A 67 5.10 24.74 -5.33
CA SER A 67 3.79 24.23 -4.87
C SER A 67 3.45 22.84 -5.42
N GLN A 68 3.86 22.54 -6.65
CA GLN A 68 3.60 21.26 -7.29
C GLN A 68 4.58 20.17 -6.82
N ILE A 69 5.81 20.53 -6.45
CA ILE A 69 6.78 19.61 -5.84
C ILE A 69 6.34 19.20 -4.45
N ASP A 70 5.87 20.16 -3.64
CA ASP A 70 5.35 19.90 -2.30
C ASP A 70 4.11 18.99 -2.36
N LYS A 71 3.23 19.22 -3.34
CA LYS A 71 2.09 18.30 -3.64
C LYS A 71 2.57 16.91 -4.05
N ALA A 72 3.56 16.80 -4.93
CA ALA A 72 4.10 15.52 -5.36
C ALA A 72 4.74 14.74 -4.20
N LEU A 73 5.46 15.42 -3.29
CA LEU A 73 6.04 14.82 -2.08
C LEU A 73 4.97 14.25 -1.14
N VAL A 74 3.90 15.01 -0.88
CA VAL A 74 2.77 14.55 -0.06
C VAL A 74 2.11 13.34 -0.72
N LEU A 75 1.85 13.42 -2.03
CA LEU A 75 1.23 12.34 -2.78
C LEU A 75 2.11 11.08 -2.81
N LEU A 76 3.42 11.20 -2.98
CA LEU A 76 4.34 10.05 -2.97
C LEU A 76 4.40 9.34 -1.62
N ARG A 77 4.33 10.10 -0.51
CA ARG A 77 4.25 9.51 0.84
C ARG A 77 2.94 8.75 1.05
N LEU A 78 1.85 9.24 0.48
CA LEU A 78 0.51 8.67 0.65
C LEU A 78 0.25 7.50 -0.32
N SER A 79 0.76 7.57 -1.55
CA SER A 79 0.56 6.60 -2.62
C SER A 79 1.85 6.36 -3.44
N PRO A 80 2.90 5.77 -2.82
CA PRO A 80 4.15 5.41 -3.54
C PRO A 80 3.91 4.40 -4.67
N THR A 81 2.73 3.79 -4.65
CA THR A 81 2.23 2.81 -5.60
C THR A 81 2.07 3.35 -7.02
N THR A 82 1.83 4.65 -7.19
CA THR A 82 1.78 5.34 -8.49
C THR A 82 3.09 5.25 -9.27
N LEU A 83 4.23 5.09 -8.58
CA LEU A 83 5.55 4.97 -9.22
C LEU A 83 5.69 3.74 -10.12
N VAL A 84 4.87 2.71 -9.93
CA VAL A 84 4.89 1.51 -10.77
C VAL A 84 4.50 1.80 -12.22
N ASP A 85 3.69 2.83 -12.44
CA ASP A 85 3.26 3.22 -13.79
C ASP A 85 4.27 4.15 -14.50
N PHE A 86 5.33 4.56 -13.80
CA PHE A 86 6.36 5.45 -14.33
C PHE A 86 7.70 4.73 -14.51
N ASP A 87 8.45 5.17 -15.52
CA ASP A 87 9.87 4.85 -15.59
C ASP A 87 10.63 5.74 -14.59
N GLU A 88 10.95 5.16 -13.43
CA GLU A 88 11.75 5.77 -12.36
C GLU A 88 13.01 6.46 -12.91
N SER A 89 13.71 5.82 -13.86
CA SER A 89 14.97 6.34 -14.40
C SER A 89 14.80 7.62 -15.22
N SER A 90 13.66 7.78 -15.90
CA SER A 90 13.31 8.98 -16.63
C SER A 90 13.04 10.15 -15.68
N ILE A 91 12.33 9.91 -14.58
CA ILE A 91 12.08 10.93 -13.54
C ILE A 91 13.40 11.36 -12.88
N VAL A 92 14.26 10.40 -12.52
CA VAL A 92 15.57 10.68 -11.92
C VAL A 92 16.44 11.52 -12.86
N ALA A 93 16.46 11.22 -14.17
CA ALA A 93 17.23 11.99 -15.14
C ALA A 93 16.79 13.45 -15.23
N VAL A 94 15.47 13.71 -15.25
CA VAL A 94 14.94 15.08 -15.26
C VAL A 94 15.24 15.79 -13.94
N LEU A 95 15.10 15.11 -12.80
CA LEU A 95 15.43 15.67 -11.48
C LEU A 95 16.90 16.08 -11.38
N LEU A 96 17.83 15.24 -11.85
CA LEU A 96 19.27 15.57 -11.82
C LEU A 96 19.60 16.79 -12.69
N ASN A 97 18.96 16.93 -13.86
CA ASN A 97 19.12 18.10 -14.72
C ASN A 97 18.53 19.37 -14.08
N ALA A 98 17.40 19.25 -13.36
CA ALA A 98 16.80 20.36 -12.63
C ALA A 98 17.68 20.78 -11.42
N ILE A 99 18.19 19.82 -10.64
CA ILE A 99 19.07 20.07 -9.49
C ILE A 99 20.31 20.87 -9.91
N GLY A 100 20.95 20.50 -11.03
CA GLY A 100 22.14 21.20 -11.52
C GLY A 100 21.92 22.66 -11.95
N LYS A 101 20.67 23.09 -12.15
CA LYS A 101 20.31 24.45 -12.59
C LYS A 101 19.59 25.27 -11.52
N SER A 102 19.34 24.69 -10.35
CA SER A 102 18.47 25.28 -9.32
C SER A 102 19.25 25.97 -8.22
N ASP A 103 18.60 26.94 -7.59
CA ASP A 103 19.04 27.55 -6.34
C ASP A 103 18.93 26.57 -5.16
N GLU A 104 19.58 26.88 -4.04
CA GLU A 104 19.67 26.00 -2.87
C GLU A 104 18.29 25.60 -2.32
N HIS A 105 17.34 26.54 -2.30
CA HIS A 105 16.00 26.28 -1.78
C HIS A 105 15.25 25.27 -2.65
N THR A 106 15.22 25.48 -3.97
CA THR A 106 14.53 24.56 -4.90
C THR A 106 15.25 23.22 -5.02
N ALA A 107 16.58 23.22 -5.05
CA ALA A 107 17.40 22.00 -5.09
C ALA A 107 17.12 21.09 -3.88
N SER A 108 16.94 21.66 -2.68
CA SER A 108 16.60 20.90 -1.48
C SER A 108 15.28 20.11 -1.62
N LYS A 109 14.26 20.70 -2.28
CA LYS A 109 12.97 20.04 -2.53
C LYS A 109 13.11 18.93 -3.58
N TYR A 110 13.88 19.14 -4.64
CA TYR A 110 14.17 18.10 -5.64
C TYR A 110 14.97 16.94 -5.04
N LEU A 111 15.94 17.22 -4.16
CA LEU A 111 16.71 16.20 -3.45
C LEU A 111 15.82 15.38 -2.50
N LEU A 112 14.86 16.02 -1.82
CA LEU A 112 13.90 15.32 -0.97
C LEU A 112 12.96 14.43 -1.81
N LEU A 113 12.53 14.91 -2.97
CA LEU A 113 11.73 14.14 -3.91
C LEU A 113 12.50 12.92 -4.43
N LEU A 114 13.75 13.12 -4.86
CA LEU A 114 14.65 12.06 -5.27
C LEU A 114 14.86 11.04 -4.15
N SER A 115 15.09 11.48 -2.91
CA SER A 115 15.22 10.62 -1.74
C SER A 115 13.99 9.74 -1.52
N SER A 116 12.80 10.35 -1.62
CA SER A 116 11.53 9.62 -1.50
C SER A 116 11.37 8.57 -2.60
N LEU A 117 11.81 8.84 -3.83
CA LEU A 117 11.81 7.88 -4.93
C LEU A 117 12.78 6.72 -4.68
N LEU A 118 14.03 7.04 -4.34
CA LEU A 118 15.09 6.05 -4.09
C LEU A 118 14.82 5.20 -2.84
N SER A 119 14.02 5.70 -1.89
CA SER A 119 13.54 4.92 -0.74
C SER A 119 12.59 3.78 -1.14
N PHE A 120 11.98 3.85 -2.33
CA PHE A 120 11.06 2.83 -2.84
C PHE A 120 11.79 1.79 -3.71
N THR A 121 12.59 2.26 -4.68
CA THR A 121 13.38 1.40 -5.57
C THR A 121 14.54 2.21 -6.15
N VAL A 122 15.65 1.53 -6.43
CA VAL A 122 16.81 2.12 -7.13
C VAL A 122 17.11 1.27 -8.35
N SER A 123 16.67 1.68 -9.54
CA SER A 123 17.01 0.95 -10.76
C SER A 123 18.52 1.08 -11.08
N PRO A 124 19.15 0.06 -11.74
CA PRO A 124 20.52 0.19 -12.22
C PRO A 124 20.71 1.41 -13.15
N ARG A 125 19.69 1.77 -13.93
CA ARG A 125 19.76 2.91 -14.84
C ARG A 125 19.74 4.24 -14.09
N SER A 126 18.87 4.39 -13.09
CA SER A 126 18.84 5.57 -12.21
C SER A 126 20.15 5.75 -11.47
N LEU A 127 20.68 4.66 -10.90
CA LEU A 127 21.96 4.69 -10.19
C LEU A 127 23.11 5.10 -11.12
N ARG A 128 23.11 4.60 -12.37
CA ARG A 128 24.08 5.03 -13.37
C ARG A 128 23.97 6.53 -13.65
N PHE A 129 22.77 7.08 -13.82
CA PHE A 129 22.59 8.53 -14.01
C PHE A 129 23.09 9.35 -12.82
N ILE A 130 22.85 8.90 -11.60
CA ILE A 130 23.35 9.57 -10.39
C ILE A 130 24.87 9.52 -10.34
N ILE A 131 25.48 8.36 -10.60
CA ILE A 131 26.94 8.21 -10.64
C ILE A 131 27.53 9.07 -11.76
N ASP A 132 26.97 9.05 -12.97
CA ASP A 132 27.44 9.86 -14.11
C ASP A 132 27.29 11.38 -13.86
N TYR A 133 26.34 11.78 -13.00
CA TYR A 133 26.20 13.18 -12.57
C TYR A 133 27.28 13.57 -11.56
N ILE A 134 27.50 12.71 -10.55
CA ILE A 134 28.49 12.94 -9.50
C ILE A 134 29.91 12.89 -10.09
N VAL A 135 30.16 11.91 -10.97
CA VAL A 135 31.45 11.70 -11.62
C VAL A 135 31.62 12.75 -12.72
N SER A 136 32.17 13.90 -12.34
CA SER A 136 32.52 14.96 -13.27
C SER A 136 33.83 14.65 -14.02
N PRO A 137 33.88 14.84 -15.36
CA PRO A 137 35.12 14.77 -16.13
C PRO A 137 36.02 16.00 -15.93
N GLY A 138 35.46 17.12 -15.47
CA GLY A 138 36.23 18.25 -14.95
C GLY A 138 36.67 17.92 -13.53
N ARG A 139 37.87 18.33 -13.10
CA ARG A 139 38.38 18.12 -11.73
C ARG A 139 37.63 18.91 -10.65
N THR A 140 36.31 19.08 -10.82
CA THR A 140 35.41 19.83 -9.96
C THR A 140 34.14 19.04 -9.68
N TRP A 141 33.69 19.05 -8.43
CA TRP A 141 32.39 18.49 -8.06
C TRP A 141 31.26 19.35 -8.60
N ARG A 142 30.26 18.72 -9.22
CA ARG A 142 29.04 19.42 -9.64
C ARG A 142 28.22 19.87 -8.42
N PRO A 143 27.32 20.87 -8.57
CA PRO A 143 26.46 21.33 -7.49
C PRO A 143 25.67 20.18 -6.85
N TYR A 144 25.58 20.21 -5.53
CA TYR A 144 24.85 19.27 -4.67
C TYR A 144 25.30 17.79 -4.76
N SER A 145 26.51 17.52 -5.26
CA SER A 145 27.04 16.15 -5.37
C SER A 145 27.19 15.46 -4.01
N TYR A 146 27.58 16.20 -2.97
CA TYR A 146 27.69 15.68 -1.60
C TYR A 146 26.32 15.23 -1.06
N GLU A 147 25.29 16.06 -1.23
CA GLU A 147 23.93 15.76 -0.83
C GLU A 147 23.38 14.55 -1.58
N LEU A 148 23.70 14.38 -2.87
CA LEU A 148 23.32 13.19 -3.65
C LEU A 148 23.96 11.91 -3.11
N VAL A 149 25.24 11.94 -2.75
CA VAL A 149 25.91 10.81 -2.07
C VAL A 149 25.23 10.51 -0.72
N HIS A 150 24.86 11.55 0.02
CA HIS A 150 24.10 11.38 1.27
C HIS A 150 22.71 10.76 1.01
N GLN A 151 22.00 11.15 -0.05
CA GLN A 151 20.72 10.53 -0.42
C GLN A 151 20.88 9.06 -0.80
N LEU A 152 21.97 8.68 -1.48
CA LEU A 152 22.28 7.27 -1.75
C LEU A 152 22.55 6.50 -0.44
N LYS A 153 23.24 7.10 0.53
CA LYS A 153 23.43 6.51 1.86
C LYS A 153 22.09 6.30 2.57
N LEU A 154 21.19 7.28 2.51
CA LEU A 154 19.82 7.12 3.05
C LEU A 154 19.06 6.01 2.31
N ALA A 155 19.13 5.97 0.98
CA ALA A 155 18.51 4.91 0.17
C ALA A 155 19.05 3.52 0.50
N SER A 156 20.33 3.40 0.91
CA SER A 156 20.89 2.12 1.39
C SER A 156 20.22 1.59 2.67
N SER A 157 19.54 2.47 3.41
CA SER A 157 18.77 2.11 4.62
C SER A 157 17.35 1.62 4.30
N PHE A 158 16.90 1.74 3.04
CA PHE A 158 15.55 1.40 2.55
C PHE A 158 15.63 0.40 1.36
N PRO A 159 14.59 -0.40 1.09
CA PRO A 159 14.58 -1.80 1.48
C PRO A 159 15.20 -2.78 0.47
N ASN A 160 15.44 -3.99 1.01
CA ASN A 160 15.76 -5.24 0.34
C ASN A 160 14.95 -5.45 -0.96
N ASN A 161 15.50 -6.24 -1.89
CA ASN A 161 14.75 -6.67 -3.08
C ASN A 161 13.44 -7.32 -2.65
N ILE A 162 12.30 -6.71 -2.99
CA ILE A 162 10.97 -7.25 -2.74
C ILE A 162 10.28 -7.44 -4.08
N LEU A 163 9.84 -8.66 -4.31
CA LEU A 163 8.92 -8.98 -5.39
C LEU A 163 7.50 -8.81 -4.84
N LEU A 164 6.63 -8.13 -5.58
CA LEU A 164 5.25 -7.89 -5.16
C LEU A 164 4.27 -7.89 -6.34
N LEU A 165 3.07 -8.42 -6.09
CA LEU A 165 1.90 -8.24 -6.91
C LEU A 165 1.29 -6.90 -6.54
N TYR A 166 1.15 -6.06 -7.54
CA TYR A 166 0.55 -4.75 -7.40
C TYR A 166 -0.90 -4.81 -7.86
N LEU A 167 -1.86 -4.53 -6.97
CA LEU A 167 -3.28 -4.52 -7.31
C LEU A 167 -3.76 -3.08 -7.36
N LEU A 168 -4.28 -2.68 -8.53
CA LEU A 168 -4.72 -1.32 -8.85
C LEU A 168 -6.25 -1.23 -8.91
N SER A 169 -6.92 -1.52 -7.80
CA SER A 169 -8.39 -1.63 -7.80
C SER A 169 -8.84 -2.61 -8.89
N GLN A 170 -8.29 -3.82 -8.83
CA GLN A 170 -8.55 -4.89 -9.79
C GLN A 170 -8.47 -6.24 -9.08
N SER A 171 -9.10 -7.22 -9.71
CA SER A 171 -9.39 -8.52 -9.13
C SER A 171 -8.40 -9.58 -9.63
N PHE A 172 -7.96 -10.46 -8.75
CA PHE A 172 -7.06 -11.57 -9.02
C PHE A 172 -7.80 -12.88 -8.73
N PRO A 173 -8.52 -13.45 -9.72
CA PRO A 173 -9.21 -14.72 -9.57
C PRO A 173 -8.22 -15.84 -9.26
N ILE A 174 -8.53 -16.61 -8.22
CA ILE A 174 -7.81 -17.79 -7.80
C ILE A 174 -8.76 -18.98 -7.90
N LYS A 175 -8.25 -20.13 -8.32
CA LYS A 175 -9.01 -21.37 -8.24
C LYS A 175 -8.70 -22.10 -6.94
N MET A 176 -9.74 -22.34 -6.15
CA MET A 176 -9.68 -23.09 -4.89
C MET A 176 -10.15 -24.52 -5.14
N ASP A 177 -9.28 -25.37 -5.68
CA ASP A 177 -9.60 -26.79 -5.88
C ASP A 177 -9.24 -27.59 -4.62
N GLY A 178 -10.24 -28.06 -3.88
CA GLY A 178 -10.03 -28.96 -2.75
C GLY A 178 -11.31 -29.29 -1.96
N HIS A 179 -11.33 -30.48 -1.35
CA HIS A 179 -12.37 -30.84 -0.38
C HIS A 179 -12.01 -30.29 1.00
N PHE A 180 -12.73 -29.27 1.45
CA PHE A 180 -12.48 -28.56 2.72
C PHE A 180 -13.08 -29.31 3.92
N ASN A 181 -12.59 -30.53 4.16
CA ASN A 181 -13.14 -31.43 5.18
C ASN A 181 -12.79 -31.00 6.62
N HIS A 182 -11.78 -30.16 6.82
CA HIS A 182 -11.26 -29.76 8.14
C HIS A 182 -10.95 -28.27 8.25
N GLY A 183 -11.55 -27.44 7.39
CA GLY A 183 -11.24 -26.01 7.31
C GLY A 183 -10.24 -25.66 6.21
N PHE A 184 -9.80 -24.41 6.18
CA PHE A 184 -8.73 -23.93 5.31
C PHE A 184 -8.05 -22.70 5.90
N ILE A 185 -6.93 -22.32 5.30
CA ILE A 185 -6.21 -21.10 5.67
C ILE A 185 -5.95 -20.25 4.45
N LEU A 186 -6.02 -18.95 4.66
CA LEU A 186 -5.49 -17.95 3.75
C LEU A 186 -4.39 -17.14 4.45
N ILE A 187 -3.17 -17.21 3.90
CA ILE A 187 -2.05 -16.35 4.29
C ILE A 187 -1.81 -15.32 3.19
N LEU A 188 -1.81 -14.06 3.58
CA LEU A 188 -1.56 -12.91 2.74
C LEU A 188 -0.44 -12.08 3.36
N HIS A 189 0.68 -11.95 2.67
CA HIS A 189 1.67 -10.92 3.00
C HIS A 189 1.34 -9.69 2.19
N CYS A 190 0.71 -8.69 2.80
CA CYS A 190 0.24 -7.52 2.08
C CYS A 190 0.56 -6.22 2.81
N ALA A 191 0.82 -5.18 2.02
CA ALA A 191 0.77 -3.80 2.44
C ALA A 191 -0.41 -3.13 1.73
N SER A 192 -1.43 -2.78 2.50
CA SER A 192 -2.55 -2.00 1.99
C SER A 192 -2.08 -0.58 1.71
N SER A 193 -2.36 -0.05 0.52
CA SER A 193 -2.29 1.38 0.28
C SER A 193 -3.70 1.89 0.49
N VAL A 194 -3.91 2.80 1.43
CA VAL A 194 -5.18 3.52 1.44
C VAL A 194 -5.20 4.30 0.14
N LYS A 195 -6.07 3.90 -0.78
CA LYS A 195 -6.39 4.74 -1.93
C LYS A 195 -7.05 5.96 -1.31
N LEU A 196 -6.33 7.08 -1.24
CA LEU A 196 -6.97 8.37 -1.06
C LEU A 196 -7.71 8.66 -2.38
N SER A 197 -8.85 8.01 -2.59
CA SER A 197 -9.88 8.64 -3.41
C SER A 197 -10.38 9.86 -2.62
N HIS A 198 -10.63 10.94 -3.37
CA HIS A 198 -11.35 12.15 -2.98
C HIS A 198 -12.16 11.96 -1.70
N ASP A 199 -11.97 12.84 -0.70
CA ASP A 199 -12.94 13.12 0.39
C ASP A 199 -12.44 12.97 1.83
N ILE A 200 -11.12 12.91 2.09
CA ILE A 200 -10.62 13.21 3.46
C ILE A 200 -10.93 14.68 3.85
N PHE A 201 -11.20 15.56 2.88
CA PHE A 201 -11.47 16.98 3.10
C PHE A 201 -12.91 17.44 2.83
N SER A 202 -13.75 16.64 2.17
CA SER A 202 -15.19 16.93 2.15
C SER A 202 -15.81 16.21 3.34
N GLY A 203 -16.28 16.95 4.34
CA GLY A 203 -16.85 16.42 5.59
C GLY A 203 -18.16 15.62 5.44
N LEU A 204 -18.26 14.73 4.45
CA LEU A 204 -19.29 13.72 4.26
C LEU A 204 -18.70 12.34 4.60
N PRO A 205 -19.35 11.54 5.46
CA PRO A 205 -18.86 10.23 5.86
C PRO A 205 -19.27 9.19 4.81
N ASP A 206 -18.67 9.25 3.62
CA ASP A 206 -18.75 8.10 2.72
C ASP A 206 -17.79 7.04 3.25
N ILE A 207 -18.39 6.00 3.85
CA ILE A 207 -17.69 4.85 4.43
C ILE A 207 -17.16 4.00 3.26
N TYR A 208 -15.98 4.35 2.75
CA TYR A 208 -15.31 3.58 1.70
C TYR A 208 -14.71 2.30 2.30
N PHE A 209 -15.08 1.15 1.73
CA PHE A 209 -14.50 -0.15 2.04
C PHE A 209 -13.68 -0.68 0.86
N TYR A 210 -12.72 -1.57 1.12
CA TYR A 210 -11.83 -2.13 0.09
C TYR A 210 -11.71 -3.64 0.22
N TRP A 211 -12.18 -4.40 -0.77
CA TRP A 211 -12.18 -5.87 -0.75
C TRP A 211 -10.78 -6.47 -0.92
N LEU A 212 -10.22 -7.05 0.14
CA LEU A 212 -8.96 -7.78 0.06
C LEU A 212 -9.14 -9.19 -0.52
N PHE A 213 -10.21 -9.89 -0.14
CA PHE A 213 -10.54 -11.18 -0.73
C PHE A 213 -12.05 -11.45 -0.69
N SER A 214 -12.50 -12.27 -1.63
CA SER A 214 -13.86 -12.80 -1.69
C SER A 214 -13.80 -14.25 -2.14
N PHE A 215 -14.09 -15.17 -1.22
CA PHE A 215 -14.13 -16.61 -1.48
C PHE A 215 -15.56 -17.11 -1.28
N GLN A 216 -16.23 -17.41 -2.39
CA GLN A 216 -17.63 -17.79 -2.37
C GLN A 216 -17.87 -19.03 -3.24
N THR A 217 -18.95 -19.75 -2.94
CA THR A 217 -19.52 -20.77 -3.81
C THR A 217 -20.28 -20.12 -4.96
N ASP A 218 -20.68 -20.91 -5.95
CA ASP A 218 -21.61 -20.51 -7.01
C ASP A 218 -22.92 -19.84 -6.51
N LYS A 219 -23.39 -20.23 -5.32
CA LYS A 219 -24.58 -19.70 -4.64
C LYS A 219 -24.33 -18.38 -3.88
N GLY A 220 -23.07 -17.92 -3.79
CA GLY A 220 -22.67 -16.72 -3.04
C GLY A 220 -22.49 -16.94 -1.54
N LEU A 221 -22.32 -18.19 -1.10
CA LEU A 221 -22.03 -18.53 0.30
C LEU A 221 -20.52 -18.59 0.52
N GLY A 222 -20.02 -18.11 1.66
CA GLY A 222 -18.58 -18.20 1.93
C GLY A 222 -18.06 -17.11 2.84
N TYR A 223 -16.87 -16.59 2.51
CA TYR A 223 -16.15 -15.62 3.31
C TYR A 223 -15.60 -14.47 2.47
N THR A 224 -15.66 -13.27 3.02
CA THR A 224 -15.10 -12.08 2.39
C THR A 224 -14.34 -11.26 3.42
N GLY A 225 -13.25 -10.63 3.02
CA GLY A 225 -12.49 -9.71 3.87
C GLY A 225 -12.34 -8.36 3.19
N HIS A 226 -12.62 -7.28 3.92
CA HIS A 226 -12.43 -5.92 3.43
C HIS A 226 -11.86 -5.00 4.51
N PHE A 227 -11.16 -3.97 4.07
CA PHE A 227 -10.77 -2.85 4.93
C PHE A 227 -11.90 -1.83 5.00
N LEU A 228 -12.13 -1.27 6.19
CA LEU A 228 -13.00 -0.15 6.47
C LEU A 228 -12.17 0.93 7.16
N GLY A 229 -11.68 1.91 6.40
CA GLY A 229 -10.62 2.81 6.88
C GLY A 229 -9.38 2.01 7.31
N THR A 230 -9.00 2.11 8.59
CA THR A 230 -7.86 1.39 9.19
C THR A 230 -8.23 0.02 9.80
N LEU A 231 -9.51 -0.35 9.79
CA LEU A 231 -9.98 -1.61 10.39
C LEU A 231 -10.13 -2.69 9.32
N PHE A 232 -9.90 -3.95 9.70
CA PHE A 232 -10.14 -5.09 8.82
C PHE A 232 -11.35 -5.88 9.30
N ILE A 233 -12.29 -6.16 8.39
CA ILE A 233 -13.55 -6.85 8.67
C ILE A 233 -13.61 -8.13 7.86
N VAL A 234 -13.86 -9.24 8.55
CA VAL A 234 -14.15 -10.55 7.92
C VAL A 234 -15.63 -10.84 8.05
N THR A 235 -16.28 -11.16 6.94
CA THR A 235 -17.70 -11.49 6.89
C THR A 235 -17.89 -12.94 6.46
N SER A 236 -18.67 -13.71 7.21
CA SER A 236 -19.17 -15.03 6.80
C SER A 236 -20.57 -14.88 6.23
N ILE A 237 -20.74 -15.20 4.95
CA ILE A 237 -21.99 -15.08 4.21
C ILE A 237 -22.73 -16.42 4.23
N ARG A 238 -23.87 -16.46 4.91
CA ARG A 238 -24.73 -17.67 5.02
C ARG A 238 -25.98 -17.58 4.15
N ALA A 239 -26.35 -16.37 3.75
CA ALA A 239 -27.41 -16.08 2.79
C ALA A 239 -27.10 -14.72 2.14
N LYS A 240 -27.68 -14.46 0.96
CA LYS A 240 -27.36 -13.28 0.11
C LYS A 240 -27.37 -11.92 0.83
N GLU A 241 -28.09 -11.76 1.93
CA GLU A 241 -28.17 -10.49 2.69
C GLU A 241 -27.88 -10.64 4.19
N LYS A 242 -27.51 -11.84 4.65
CA LYS A 242 -27.22 -12.11 6.08
C LYS A 242 -25.85 -12.75 6.21
N GLY A 243 -24.92 -11.97 6.78
CA GLY A 243 -23.59 -12.45 7.14
C GLY A 243 -23.21 -12.02 8.55
N LEU A 244 -22.43 -12.87 9.23
CA LEU A 244 -21.81 -12.51 10.50
C LEU A 244 -20.51 -11.77 10.19
N GLN A 245 -20.38 -10.55 10.70
CA GLN A 245 -19.17 -9.74 10.56
C GLN A 245 -18.33 -9.82 11.84
N HIS A 246 -17.04 -9.94 11.66
CA HIS A 246 -16.04 -9.88 12.71
C HIS A 246 -15.05 -8.75 12.39
N CYS A 247 -15.01 -7.73 13.23
CA CYS A 247 -14.03 -6.67 13.15
C CYS A 247 -12.77 -7.10 13.90
N VAL A 248 -11.63 -7.11 13.20
CA VAL A 248 -10.35 -7.45 13.82
C VAL A 248 -9.96 -6.31 14.78
N PRO A 249 -9.63 -6.62 16.05
CA PRO A 249 -9.22 -5.63 17.05
C PRO A 249 -7.78 -5.17 16.82
N THR A 250 -7.48 -4.65 15.64
CA THR A 250 -6.17 -4.11 15.26
C THR A 250 -6.37 -2.99 14.27
N GLU A 251 -5.66 -1.89 14.50
CA GLU A 251 -5.63 -0.77 13.59
C GLU A 251 -4.46 -0.91 12.61
N PHE A 252 -4.78 -0.98 11.32
CA PHE A 252 -3.80 -1.14 10.25
C PHE A 252 -3.33 0.21 9.74
N GLN A 253 -2.02 0.42 9.79
CA GLN A 253 -1.37 1.58 9.18
C GLN A 253 -1.21 1.38 7.67
N PRO A 254 -1.54 2.38 6.84
CA PRO A 254 -1.31 2.34 5.41
C PRO A 254 0.17 2.16 5.07
N CYS A 255 0.45 1.54 3.92
CA CYS A 255 1.78 1.33 3.33
C CYS A 255 2.77 0.51 4.16
N ARG A 256 2.37 0.04 5.35
CA ARG A 256 3.13 -0.92 6.17
C ARG A 256 2.82 -2.35 5.74
N TRP A 257 3.85 -3.19 5.75
CA TRP A 257 3.72 -4.62 5.48
C TRP A 257 3.14 -5.35 6.70
N TYR A 258 2.16 -6.22 6.44
CA TYR A 258 1.59 -7.13 7.43
C TYR A 258 1.52 -8.54 6.85
N MET A 259 1.74 -9.53 7.71
CA MET A 259 1.33 -10.90 7.42
C MET A 259 -0.05 -11.14 8.03
N LEU A 260 -1.08 -11.14 7.19
CA LEU A 260 -2.44 -11.48 7.58
C LEU A 260 -2.65 -12.98 7.41
N THR A 261 -3.06 -13.67 8.48
CA THR A 261 -3.35 -15.11 8.42
C THR A 261 -4.74 -15.37 8.98
N LEU A 262 -5.62 -15.86 8.12
CA LEU A 262 -6.97 -16.26 8.45
C LEU A 262 -7.04 -17.78 8.51
N VAL A 263 -7.39 -18.32 9.67
CA VAL A 263 -7.55 -19.76 9.90
C VAL A 263 -9.02 -20.05 10.12
N PHE A 264 -9.65 -20.68 9.13
CA PHE A 264 -11.04 -21.13 9.19
C PHE A 264 -11.05 -22.57 9.68
N VAL A 265 -11.43 -22.80 10.93
CA VAL A 265 -11.46 -24.14 11.52
C VAL A 265 -12.88 -24.68 11.46
N TYR A 266 -13.06 -25.77 10.72
CA TYR A 266 -14.32 -26.50 10.68
C TYR A 266 -14.34 -27.57 11.77
N ASN A 267 -15.35 -27.50 12.64
CA ASN A 267 -15.61 -28.52 13.65
C ASN A 267 -16.98 -29.15 13.41
N ARG A 268 -17.02 -30.48 13.29
CA ARG A 268 -18.27 -31.23 13.05
C ARG A 268 -19.15 -31.36 14.30
N TRP A 269 -18.51 -31.52 15.46
CA TRP A 269 -19.18 -31.80 16.73
C TRP A 269 -19.24 -30.60 17.67
N THR A 270 -18.39 -29.61 17.44
CA THR A 270 -18.31 -28.37 18.22
C THR A 270 -18.51 -27.17 17.28
N LYS A 271 -18.49 -25.96 17.84
CA LYS A 271 -18.59 -24.76 17.02
C LYS A 271 -17.35 -24.60 16.15
N SER A 272 -17.57 -24.22 14.90
CA SER A 272 -16.51 -23.77 14.00
C SER A 272 -16.04 -22.38 14.42
N GLU A 273 -14.78 -22.06 14.13
CA GLU A 273 -14.11 -20.85 14.61
C GLU A 273 -13.31 -20.19 13.48
N LEU A 274 -13.22 -18.87 13.53
CA LEU A 274 -12.29 -18.06 12.76
C LEU A 274 -11.20 -17.56 13.70
N ARG A 275 -9.95 -17.89 13.40
CA ARG A 275 -8.78 -17.30 14.08
C ARG A 275 -8.07 -16.36 13.13
N PHE A 276 -7.74 -15.18 13.63
CA PHE A 276 -7.05 -14.14 12.88
C PHE A 276 -5.71 -13.86 13.54
N TYR A 277 -4.65 -13.91 12.73
CA TYR A 277 -3.29 -13.62 13.15
C TYR A 277 -2.72 -12.46 12.33
N VAL A 278 -1.96 -11.61 13.01
CA VAL A 278 -1.18 -10.52 12.40
C VAL A 278 0.26 -10.72 12.80
N ASP A 279 1.17 -10.72 11.82
CA ASP A 279 2.62 -10.79 12.03
C ASP A 279 3.02 -11.99 12.91
N GLY A 280 2.43 -13.15 12.62
CA GLY A 280 2.69 -14.42 13.30
C GLY A 280 1.97 -14.60 14.64
N LYS A 281 1.24 -13.59 15.15
CA LYS A 281 0.61 -13.61 16.48
C LYS A 281 -0.91 -13.62 16.38
N ILE A 282 -1.58 -14.37 17.26
CA ILE A 282 -3.04 -14.40 17.30
C ILE A 282 -3.57 -13.08 17.85
N ILE A 283 -4.52 -12.49 17.12
CA ILE A 283 -5.18 -11.24 17.49
C ILE A 283 -6.62 -11.48 17.93
N SER A 284 -7.33 -12.39 17.26
CA SER A 284 -8.71 -12.71 17.62
C SER A 284 -9.08 -14.14 17.27
N SER A 285 -9.98 -14.72 18.06
CA SER A 285 -10.60 -16.02 17.83
C SER A 285 -12.10 -15.90 18.09
N VAL A 286 -12.93 -16.18 17.10
CA VAL A 286 -14.38 -15.97 17.18
C VAL A 286 -15.14 -17.18 16.66
N ASP A 287 -16.19 -17.58 17.39
CA ASP A 287 -17.15 -18.58 16.95
C ASP A 287 -17.83 -18.12 15.65
N MET A 288 -17.57 -18.83 14.56
CA MET A 288 -18.11 -18.47 13.25
C MET A 288 -18.52 -19.75 12.53
N ALA A 289 -19.83 -19.97 12.40
CA ALA A 289 -20.32 -21.18 11.76
C ALA A 289 -19.87 -21.25 10.31
N TRP A 290 -19.56 -22.48 9.90
CA TRP A 290 -19.14 -22.83 8.56
C TRP A 290 -20.32 -22.75 7.58
N PRO A 291 -20.31 -21.82 6.60
CA PRO A 291 -21.46 -21.55 5.75
C PRO A 291 -21.60 -22.52 4.57
N ILE A 292 -20.64 -23.41 4.34
CA ILE A 292 -20.51 -24.18 3.10
C ILE A 292 -20.81 -25.66 3.36
N SER A 293 -21.52 -26.31 2.44
CA SER A 293 -21.72 -27.77 2.49
C SER A 293 -20.43 -28.52 2.15
N THR A 294 -20.22 -29.70 2.70
CA THR A 294 -19.07 -30.56 2.35
C THR A 294 -19.05 -30.99 0.87
N SER A 295 -20.18 -30.86 0.17
CA SER A 295 -20.32 -31.13 -1.26
C SER A 295 -19.93 -29.95 -2.15
N ASP A 296 -19.92 -28.74 -1.60
CA ASP A 296 -19.80 -27.50 -2.37
C ASP A 296 -18.32 -27.06 -2.39
N SER A 297 -17.86 -26.56 -3.54
CA SER A 297 -16.54 -25.99 -3.73
C SER A 297 -16.58 -24.47 -3.79
N PHE A 298 -15.44 -23.84 -3.50
CA PHE A 298 -15.28 -22.41 -3.69
C PHE A 298 -14.96 -22.10 -5.16
N ASP A 299 -15.99 -21.81 -5.94
CA ASP A 299 -15.84 -21.57 -7.37
C ASP A 299 -15.64 -20.08 -7.72
N ARG A 300 -15.95 -19.19 -6.77
CA ARG A 300 -15.94 -17.73 -6.93
C ARG A 300 -14.92 -17.10 -5.99
N CYS A 301 -13.64 -17.33 -6.28
CA CYS A 301 -12.52 -16.89 -5.46
C CYS A 301 -11.70 -15.81 -6.13
N VAL A 302 -11.59 -14.66 -5.47
CA VAL A 302 -10.91 -13.47 -5.97
C VAL A 302 -10.13 -12.81 -4.85
N ILE A 303 -8.90 -12.38 -5.13
CA ILE A 303 -8.12 -11.48 -4.28
C ILE A 303 -8.19 -10.07 -4.87
N GLY A 304 -8.26 -9.08 -4.00
CA GLY A 304 -8.30 -7.66 -4.35
C GLY A 304 -9.62 -7.14 -4.91
N GLY A 305 -10.69 -7.96 -4.84
CA GLY A 305 -12.00 -7.57 -5.31
C GLY A 305 -13.13 -8.48 -4.84
N SER A 306 -14.30 -8.22 -5.39
CA SER A 306 -15.48 -9.10 -5.27
C SER A 306 -15.71 -9.85 -6.58
N PHE A 307 -16.34 -11.03 -6.49
CA PHE A 307 -16.63 -11.82 -7.69
C PHE A 307 -17.60 -11.13 -8.66
N ASP A 308 -18.53 -10.32 -8.15
CA ASP A 308 -19.50 -9.58 -8.97
C ASP A 308 -18.87 -8.39 -9.71
N GLN A 309 -17.54 -8.19 -9.60
CA GLN A 309 -16.73 -7.22 -10.36
C GLN A 309 -17.33 -5.80 -10.43
N ARG A 310 -18.06 -5.36 -9.38
CA ARG A 310 -18.35 -3.93 -9.26
C ARG A 310 -17.01 -3.22 -9.07
N GLU A 311 -16.68 -2.31 -9.99
CA GLU A 311 -15.39 -1.60 -9.99
C GLU A 311 -15.21 -0.70 -8.76
N ASP A 312 -16.30 -0.46 -8.05
CA ASP A 312 -16.32 0.24 -6.77
C ASP A 312 -15.68 -0.64 -5.67
N ASN A 313 -14.85 -0.03 -4.82
CA ASN A 313 -14.33 -0.67 -3.59
C ASN A 313 -13.33 -1.82 -3.79
N LEU A 314 -12.60 -1.84 -4.91
CA LEU A 314 -11.52 -2.79 -5.17
C LEU A 314 -10.23 -2.40 -4.42
N PHE A 315 -9.54 -3.39 -3.85
CA PHE A 315 -8.33 -3.17 -3.07
C PHE A 315 -7.20 -2.60 -3.93
N SER A 316 -6.52 -1.61 -3.35
CA SER A 316 -5.32 -1.01 -3.93
C SER A 316 -4.16 -1.25 -2.98
N GLY A 317 -3.13 -1.96 -3.42
CA GLY A 317 -2.05 -2.32 -2.51
C GLY A 317 -1.02 -3.26 -3.12
N ARG A 318 -0.12 -3.72 -2.25
CA ARG A 318 1.00 -4.60 -2.60
C ARG A 318 0.84 -5.92 -1.87
N ILE A 319 1.01 -7.03 -2.57
CA ILE A 319 0.95 -8.37 -2.00
C ILE A 319 2.24 -9.11 -2.37
N ALA A 320 3.05 -9.48 -1.39
CA ALA A 320 4.32 -10.19 -1.61
C ALA A 320 4.11 -11.69 -1.87
N SER A 321 3.13 -12.29 -1.20
CA SER A 321 2.80 -13.70 -1.37
C SER A 321 1.38 -13.99 -0.96
N ILE A 322 0.76 -14.96 -1.64
CA ILE A 322 -0.57 -15.49 -1.32
C ILE A 322 -0.42 -17.00 -1.23
N THR A 323 -0.66 -17.57 -0.05
CA THR A 323 -0.57 -19.03 0.15
C THR A 323 -1.82 -19.52 0.86
N GLY A 324 -2.38 -20.62 0.39
CA GLY A 324 -3.51 -21.29 1.03
C GLY A 324 -3.16 -22.70 1.48
N PHE A 325 -3.73 -23.10 2.61
CA PHE A 325 -3.57 -24.46 3.15
C PHE A 325 -4.93 -25.15 3.28
N THR A 326 -4.96 -26.46 3.04
CA THR A 326 -6.15 -27.32 3.19
C THR A 326 -6.45 -27.70 4.64
N GLU A 327 -5.57 -27.34 5.58
CA GLU A 327 -5.64 -27.72 6.99
C GLU A 327 -5.45 -26.49 7.87
N ALA A 328 -6.05 -26.52 9.07
CA ALA A 328 -5.85 -25.50 10.09
C ALA A 328 -4.48 -25.66 10.79
N LEU A 329 -3.67 -24.61 10.78
CA LEU A 329 -2.29 -24.63 11.23
C LEU A 329 -2.19 -24.23 12.69
N LEU A 330 -1.18 -24.78 13.33
CA LEU A 330 -0.84 -24.50 14.72
C LEU A 330 -0.20 -23.11 14.84
N PRO A 331 -0.35 -22.42 15.98
CA PRO A 331 0.29 -21.12 16.21
C PRO A 331 1.80 -21.13 15.99
N GLN A 332 2.49 -22.23 16.34
CA GLN A 332 3.93 -22.38 16.12
C GLN A 332 4.31 -22.42 14.63
N GLN A 333 3.46 -23.05 13.80
CA GLN A 333 3.65 -23.07 12.34
C GLN A 333 3.46 -21.66 11.76
N ILE A 334 2.42 -20.94 12.21
CA ILE A 334 2.16 -19.57 11.75
C ILE A 334 3.31 -18.63 12.14
N SER A 335 3.83 -18.75 13.36
CA SER A 335 5.01 -18.00 13.80
C SER A 335 6.24 -18.33 12.93
N GLY A 336 6.50 -19.61 12.66
CA GLY A 336 7.59 -20.02 11.78
C GLY A 336 7.45 -19.48 10.35
N LEU A 337 6.24 -19.46 9.79
CA LEU A 337 5.97 -18.86 8.48
C LEU A 337 6.24 -17.36 8.47
N TYR A 338 5.90 -16.65 9.54
CA TYR A 338 6.24 -15.24 9.69
C TYR A 338 7.76 -15.01 9.72
N SER A 339 8.49 -15.84 10.47
CA SER A 339 9.96 -15.78 10.58
C SER A 339 10.68 -15.99 9.24
N LEU A 340 10.08 -16.71 8.28
CA LEU A 340 10.62 -16.85 6.93
C LEU A 340 10.58 -15.54 6.12
N GLY A 341 9.65 -14.66 6.45
CA GLY A 341 9.49 -13.36 5.82
C GLY A 341 8.84 -13.39 4.43
N PRO A 342 8.47 -12.21 3.90
CA PRO A 342 7.69 -12.06 2.67
C PRO A 342 8.44 -12.46 1.38
N ASN A 343 9.76 -12.59 1.44
CA ASN A 343 10.60 -12.94 0.29
C ASN A 343 10.83 -14.46 0.16
N TYR A 344 10.35 -15.26 1.11
CA TYR A 344 10.45 -16.70 1.03
C TYR A 344 9.53 -17.26 -0.05
N ASN A 345 10.11 -17.96 -1.02
CA ASN A 345 9.41 -18.56 -2.17
C ASN A 345 9.59 -20.09 -2.22
N GLY A 346 10.01 -20.72 -1.13
CA GLY A 346 10.21 -22.16 -1.05
C GLY A 346 8.91 -22.92 -0.76
N GLN A 347 8.89 -24.21 -1.08
CA GLN A 347 7.73 -25.09 -0.89
C GLN A 347 7.69 -25.81 0.46
N LEU A 348 8.56 -25.46 1.42
CA LEU A 348 8.66 -26.12 2.74
C LEU A 348 8.89 -27.64 2.67
N LYS A 349 9.44 -28.14 1.55
CA LYS A 349 9.70 -29.57 1.33
C LYS A 349 11.07 -30.01 1.84
N PHE A 350 12.05 -29.12 1.80
CA PHE A 350 13.44 -29.43 2.13
C PHE A 350 13.97 -28.47 3.20
N GLU A 351 14.70 -29.01 4.18
CA GLU A 351 15.31 -28.23 5.25
C GLU A 351 16.32 -27.19 4.74
N SER A 352 16.98 -27.46 3.61
CA SER A 352 17.96 -26.55 3.01
C SER A 352 17.38 -25.16 2.71
N GLY A 353 16.08 -25.08 2.39
CA GLY A 353 15.42 -23.82 2.08
C GLY A 353 15.09 -22.96 3.31
N VAL A 354 15.14 -23.53 4.51
CA VAL A 354 14.80 -22.83 5.77
C VAL A 354 15.96 -22.76 6.76
N ARG A 355 17.09 -23.40 6.42
CA ARG A 355 18.28 -23.50 7.28
C ARG A 355 18.94 -22.13 7.45
N GLY A 356 19.17 -21.75 8.71
CA GLY A 356 19.80 -20.46 9.06
C GLY A 356 18.83 -19.28 9.18
N ILE A 357 17.56 -19.48 8.82
CA ILE A 357 16.49 -18.48 8.98
C ILE A 357 15.65 -18.80 10.23
N LEU A 358 15.31 -20.08 10.42
CA LEU A 358 14.43 -20.53 11.49
C LEU A 358 15.18 -21.16 12.66
N ASN A 359 14.60 -21.04 13.85
CA ASN A 359 15.05 -21.77 15.03
C ASN A 359 14.69 -23.26 14.92
N GLU A 360 15.33 -24.12 15.73
CA GLU A 360 15.09 -25.57 15.65
C GLU A 360 13.63 -25.96 15.86
N THR A 361 12.93 -25.31 16.80
CA THR A 361 11.52 -25.57 17.10
C THR A 361 10.60 -25.22 15.93
N GLU A 362 10.80 -24.06 15.30
CA GLU A 362 10.05 -23.59 14.13
C GLU A 362 10.32 -24.49 12.91
N ARG A 363 11.59 -24.84 12.69
CA ARG A 363 11.98 -25.75 11.60
C ARG A 363 11.29 -27.10 11.73
N LYS A 364 11.28 -27.69 12.94
CA LYS A 364 10.57 -28.94 13.20
C LYS A 364 9.07 -28.80 12.95
N ALA A 365 8.47 -27.73 13.46
CA ALA A 365 7.05 -27.47 13.28
C ALA A 365 6.61 -27.34 11.81
N LEU A 366 7.47 -26.83 10.92
CA LEU A 366 7.15 -26.67 9.49
C LEU A 366 7.52 -27.89 8.64
N ILE A 367 8.70 -28.47 8.85
CA ILE A 367 9.24 -29.53 7.97
C ILE A 367 8.80 -30.92 8.43
N GLU A 368 8.92 -31.24 9.73
CA GLU A 368 8.58 -32.58 10.24
C GLU A 368 7.07 -32.84 10.18
N SER A 369 6.25 -31.78 10.26
CA SER A 369 4.80 -31.87 10.10
C SER A 369 4.36 -32.11 8.65
N LYS A 370 5.29 -32.20 7.68
CA LYS A 370 5.01 -32.33 6.24
C LYS A 370 4.03 -31.28 5.72
N LEU A 371 4.16 -30.04 6.22
CA LEU A 371 3.29 -28.92 5.87
C LEU A 371 3.19 -28.67 4.37
N SER A 372 4.26 -28.97 3.62
CA SER A 372 4.27 -28.90 2.16
C SER A 372 3.08 -29.63 1.51
N ALA A 373 2.64 -30.77 2.07
CA ALA A 373 1.55 -31.56 1.51
C ALA A 373 0.16 -30.91 1.65
N SER A 374 -0.01 -29.96 2.57
CA SER A 374 -1.29 -29.26 2.76
C SER A 374 -1.36 -27.91 2.04
N ILE A 375 -0.29 -27.48 1.34
CA ILE A 375 -0.31 -26.28 0.50
C ILE A 375 -1.24 -26.53 -0.68
N MET A 376 -2.35 -25.80 -0.75
CA MET A 376 -3.33 -25.87 -1.84
C MET A 376 -2.87 -25.08 -3.05
N PHE A 377 -2.44 -23.84 -2.83
CA PHE A 377 -1.93 -22.94 -3.86
C PHE A 377 -0.86 -22.04 -3.23
N SER A 378 0.10 -21.61 -4.03
CA SER A 378 1.08 -20.62 -3.62
C SER A 378 1.43 -19.71 -4.79
N TYR A 379 1.04 -18.45 -4.68
CA TYR A 379 1.26 -17.44 -5.71
C TYR A 379 2.32 -16.45 -5.25
N TYR A 380 3.33 -16.31 -6.10
CA TYR A 380 4.43 -15.38 -5.91
C TYR A 380 4.57 -14.47 -7.13
N PRO A 381 4.94 -13.20 -6.93
CA PRO A 381 5.22 -12.27 -8.02
C PRO A 381 6.41 -12.72 -8.89
N SER A 382 7.36 -13.49 -8.35
CA SER A 382 8.46 -14.09 -9.13
C SER A 382 8.00 -15.16 -10.12
N ALA A 383 6.83 -15.74 -9.90
CA ALA A 383 6.26 -16.78 -10.73
C ALA A 383 5.19 -16.20 -11.69
N CYS A 384 5.25 -14.91 -11.98
CA CYS A 384 4.37 -14.25 -12.94
C CYS A 384 5.01 -14.24 -14.34
N ASP A 385 4.20 -14.59 -15.33
CA ASP A 385 4.49 -14.43 -16.75
C ASP A 385 3.38 -13.60 -17.40
N HIS A 386 3.70 -12.36 -17.77
CA HIS A 386 2.76 -11.37 -18.29
C HIS A 386 1.56 -11.18 -17.35
N ASN A 387 0.38 -11.70 -17.73
CA ASN A 387 -0.86 -11.63 -16.96
C ASN A 387 -1.15 -12.93 -16.20
N LEU A 388 -0.28 -13.92 -16.25
CA LEU A 388 -0.46 -15.21 -15.60
C LEU A 388 0.41 -15.29 -14.35
N CYS A 389 -0.16 -15.68 -13.21
CA CYS A 389 0.57 -15.98 -11.99
C CYS A 389 0.54 -17.49 -11.74
N LEU A 390 1.72 -18.12 -11.85
CA LEU A 390 1.84 -19.57 -11.80
C LEU A 390 1.80 -20.06 -10.35
N ASP A 391 0.85 -20.93 -10.06
CA ASP A 391 0.80 -21.69 -8.80
C ASP A 391 2.07 -22.54 -8.59
N GLN A 392 2.79 -22.26 -7.49
CA GLN A 392 4.02 -22.93 -7.08
C GLN A 392 3.79 -23.99 -5.98
N SER A 393 2.55 -24.42 -5.73
CA SER A 393 2.26 -25.48 -4.76
C SER A 393 2.97 -26.80 -5.13
N PRO A 394 3.47 -27.56 -4.14
CA PRO A 394 4.12 -28.85 -4.35
C PRO A 394 3.09 -29.94 -4.70
N LYS A 395 2.66 -30.02 -5.96
CA LYS A 395 1.71 -31.07 -6.39
C LYS A 395 2.41 -32.43 -6.49
N PRO A 396 1.78 -33.53 -6.02
CA PRO A 396 2.30 -34.87 -6.30
C PRO A 396 2.28 -35.09 -7.81
N ASN A 397 3.34 -35.69 -8.34
CA ASN A 397 3.59 -35.96 -9.76
C ASN A 397 2.30 -36.27 -10.54
N SER A 398 1.71 -35.24 -11.16
CA SER A 398 0.57 -35.38 -12.04
C SER A 398 1.02 -35.03 -13.45
N VAL A 399 1.26 -36.10 -14.19
CA VAL A 399 1.37 -36.14 -15.63
C VAL A 399 0.13 -35.42 -16.21
N PHE A 400 0.33 -34.19 -16.70
CA PHE A 400 -0.61 -33.42 -17.52
C PHE A 400 -2.00 -33.07 -16.95
N THR A 401 -2.14 -32.75 -15.67
CA THR A 401 -3.29 -31.94 -15.20
C THR A 401 -2.88 -30.48 -15.16
N HIS A 402 -3.50 -29.63 -16.00
CA HIS A 402 -3.28 -28.18 -16.01
C HIS A 402 -3.49 -27.64 -14.58
N ALA A 403 -2.41 -27.18 -13.95
CA ALA A 403 -2.51 -26.45 -12.72
C ALA A 403 -3.30 -25.16 -13.01
N PRO A 404 -4.38 -24.86 -12.27
CA PRO A 404 -5.11 -23.62 -12.48
C PRO A 404 -4.25 -22.45 -12.00
N HIS A 405 -3.47 -21.89 -12.90
CA HIS A 405 -2.73 -20.66 -12.69
C HIS A 405 -3.74 -19.51 -12.54
N ALA A 406 -3.40 -18.53 -11.70
CA ALA A 406 -4.26 -17.38 -11.49
C ALA A 406 -4.04 -16.35 -12.60
N LEU A 407 -5.12 -15.75 -13.10
CA LEU A 407 -5.06 -14.72 -14.12
C LEU A 407 -5.09 -13.35 -13.46
N MET A 408 -4.04 -12.56 -13.63
CA MET A 408 -4.00 -11.15 -13.27
C MET A 408 -4.90 -10.37 -14.23
N GLN A 409 -5.99 -9.78 -13.71
CA GLN A 409 -6.90 -8.98 -14.52
C GLN A 409 -6.57 -7.49 -14.44
N GLY A 410 -6.87 -6.75 -15.52
CA GLY A 410 -6.74 -5.31 -15.57
C GLY A 410 -5.30 -4.82 -15.39
N LYS A 411 -5.09 -3.91 -14.42
CA LYS A 411 -3.81 -3.25 -14.14
C LYS A 411 -2.97 -3.96 -13.06
N VAL A 412 -3.26 -5.22 -12.73
CA VAL A 412 -2.44 -5.98 -11.79
C VAL A 412 -1.08 -6.27 -12.43
N LYS A 413 0.02 -5.93 -11.75
CA LYS A 413 1.39 -6.09 -12.27
C LYS A 413 2.30 -6.76 -11.26
N ALA A 414 3.16 -7.67 -11.70
CA ALA A 414 4.28 -8.13 -10.91
C ALA A 414 5.41 -7.09 -10.98
N VAL A 415 5.81 -6.55 -9.83
CA VAL A 415 6.84 -5.52 -9.71
C VAL A 415 7.97 -6.05 -8.85
N ARG A 416 9.20 -5.78 -9.27
CA ARG A 416 10.39 -6.04 -8.47
C ARG A 416 11.01 -4.72 -8.07
N THR A 417 11.07 -4.43 -6.77
CA THR A 417 11.91 -3.34 -6.28
C THR A 417 13.35 -3.81 -6.21
N THR A 418 14.28 -2.92 -6.56
CA THR A 418 15.72 -3.19 -6.51
C THR A 418 16.35 -2.35 -5.42
N SER A 419 17.09 -3.00 -4.51
CA SER A 419 17.88 -2.30 -3.50
C SER A 419 19.10 -1.63 -4.14
N LEU A 420 19.63 -0.58 -3.49
CA LEU A 420 20.88 0.06 -3.93
C LEU A 420 22.02 -0.96 -4.10
N GLN A 421 22.16 -1.90 -3.16
CA GLN A 421 23.19 -2.94 -3.23
C GLN A 421 23.07 -3.81 -4.50
N SER A 422 21.85 -4.17 -4.87
CA SER A 422 21.59 -5.00 -6.06
C SER A 422 21.80 -4.21 -7.35
N ALA A 423 21.42 -2.93 -7.35
CA ALA A 423 21.69 -2.02 -8.45
C ALA A 423 23.19 -1.82 -8.66
N LEU A 424 23.95 -1.58 -7.58
CA LEU A 424 25.41 -1.50 -7.59
C LEU A 424 26.03 -2.77 -8.16
N GLN A 425 25.64 -3.95 -7.64
CA GLN A 425 26.14 -5.24 -8.12
C GLN A 425 25.88 -5.43 -9.62
N SER A 426 24.73 -4.98 -10.12
CA SER A 426 24.35 -5.10 -11.53
C SER A 426 25.16 -4.19 -12.46
N LEU A 427 25.66 -3.05 -11.97
CA LEU A 427 26.39 -2.07 -12.76
C LEU A 427 27.91 -2.28 -12.80
N GLY A 428 28.48 -3.11 -11.91
CA GLY A 428 29.93 -3.28 -11.77
C GLY A 428 30.41 -3.51 -10.34
N GLY A 429 29.50 -3.51 -9.37
CA GLY A 429 29.78 -3.79 -7.96
C GLY A 429 30.63 -2.71 -7.31
N ILE A 430 31.58 -3.14 -6.46
CA ILE A 430 32.42 -2.23 -5.69
C ILE A 430 33.32 -1.33 -6.57
N GLN A 431 33.55 -1.73 -7.82
CA GLN A 431 34.43 -0.98 -8.74
C GLN A 431 33.91 0.44 -9.01
N LEU A 432 32.59 0.63 -8.97
CA LEU A 432 31.96 1.95 -9.15
C LEU A 432 32.30 2.91 -8.00
N LEU A 433 32.59 2.40 -6.81
CA LEU A 433 32.99 3.24 -5.68
C LEU A 433 34.41 3.78 -5.87
N TYR A 434 35.29 3.07 -6.60
CA TYR A 434 36.62 3.61 -6.90
C TYR A 434 36.55 4.88 -7.75
N LEU A 435 35.56 5.00 -8.65
CA LEU A 435 35.35 6.22 -9.43
C LEU A 435 35.05 7.44 -8.54
N LEU A 436 34.34 7.23 -7.42
CA LEU A 436 34.07 8.29 -6.44
C LEU A 436 35.32 8.60 -5.60
N LEU A 437 36.13 7.60 -5.29
CA LEU A 437 37.37 7.77 -4.52
C LEU A 437 38.43 8.56 -5.29
N GLU A 438 38.49 8.40 -6.62
CA GLU A 438 39.41 9.16 -7.50
C GLU A 438 39.11 10.67 -7.52
N GLN A 439 37.95 11.10 -7.01
CA GLN A 439 37.48 12.48 -7.03
C GLN A 439 37.55 13.18 -5.66
N LEU A 440 38.03 12.49 -4.62
CA LEU A 440 38.13 13.06 -3.26
C LEU A 440 38.95 14.36 -3.21
N ASP A 441 39.90 14.53 -4.12
CA ASP A 441 40.78 15.70 -4.22
C ASP A 441 40.22 16.83 -5.11
N TYR A 442 38.99 16.70 -5.62
CA TYR A 442 38.41 17.71 -6.53
C TYR A 442 37.86 18.90 -5.75
N ASN A 443 37.99 20.10 -6.33
CA ASN A 443 37.43 21.32 -5.75
C ASN A 443 35.91 21.40 -6.01
N PHE A 444 35.16 22.07 -5.13
CA PHE A 444 33.76 22.36 -5.41
C PHE A 444 33.65 23.45 -6.49
N GLU A 445 32.66 23.35 -7.38
CA GLU A 445 32.27 24.51 -8.19
C GLU A 445 31.74 25.59 -7.25
N ASP A 446 32.50 26.68 -7.08
CA ASP A 446 32.06 27.86 -6.33
C ASP A 446 30.80 28.41 -6.99
N VAL A 447 29.67 28.30 -6.29
CA VAL A 447 28.50 29.11 -6.55
C VAL A 447 28.93 30.55 -6.35
N ILE A 448 28.88 31.33 -7.44
CA ILE A 448 29.28 32.74 -7.54
C ILE A 448 29.08 33.49 -6.22
N GLU A 449 30.20 33.99 -5.69
CA GLU A 449 30.39 34.96 -4.59
C GLU A 449 29.13 35.35 -3.80
N SER A 450 28.92 34.69 -2.67
CA SER A 450 28.57 35.43 -1.45
C SER A 450 29.44 34.91 -0.32
N GLY A 451 30.26 35.79 0.25
CA GLY A 451 31.27 35.46 1.24
C GLY A 451 30.66 34.81 2.48
N ALA A 452 30.69 33.49 2.54
CA ALA A 452 30.51 32.73 3.75
C ALA A 452 31.59 31.63 3.76
N THR A 453 32.61 31.84 4.57
CA THR A 453 33.58 30.81 4.93
C THR A 453 32.84 29.62 5.50
N MET A 454 32.79 28.50 4.77
CA MET A 454 32.39 27.21 5.34
C MET A 454 33.44 26.81 6.38
N GLU A 455 33.09 26.83 7.67
CA GLU A 455 33.84 26.06 8.65
C GLU A 455 33.53 24.56 8.45
N PRO A 456 34.55 23.69 8.45
CA PRO A 456 34.33 22.25 8.45
C PRO A 456 33.72 21.83 9.79
N PHE A 457 32.49 21.32 9.79
CA PHE A 457 31.85 20.78 10.99
C PHE A 457 32.34 19.35 11.32
N PRO A 458 32.31 18.97 12.60
CA PRO A 458 33.08 17.87 13.13
C PRO A 458 32.45 16.52 12.79
N VAL A 459 33.33 15.58 12.48
CA VAL A 459 33.01 14.16 12.36
C VAL A 459 32.45 13.66 13.69
N SER A 460 31.24 13.10 13.66
CA SER A 460 30.70 12.24 14.72
C SER A 460 30.42 10.85 14.17
#